data_AF-A0A958JG29-F1
#
_entry.id   AF-A0A958JG29-F1
#
_cell.length_a   1.000
_cell.length_b   1.000
_cell.length_c   1.000
_cell.angle_alpha   90.00
_cell.angle_beta   90.00
_cell.angle_gamma   90.00
#
_symmetry.space_group_name_H-M   'P 1'
#
loop_
_entity.id
_entity.type
_entity.pdbx_description
1 polymer ?
#
loop_
_entity_poly.entity_id
_entity_poly.type
_entity_poly.pdbx_seq_one_letter_code
_entity_poly.pdbx_strand_id
1 'polypeptide(L)'
;MSTVTTGTPRLSPMRLEILLDRVLREMTFTDIHVHDMPDVMGPEFALAGPDATIDYHYLYGEVLSDHRFSDAEAEALWQLPQAERVDLLIERSFGDGALPVSEGRLGILTAAHALGLPTDSGDIKRIVAEWRTLYAELGRERYTNLIFEKARVNRVISTQSPFVEAECERYLDDRVIAEWDPRYWCGLRFDEFAHKPETIGPLCERMKFPGAAGPLGNPKAQLHARKLLEFWIDRLPNVRYVALSLPGKLDFSDSQHRALLTIEQVLAPVCRERNLPLFLMPFVRRQINPAYRNAGDVVERGDINGLIDLISRHRDILWAVTPLDEGDNYPLSFATRALGNLRVWGHWWCNLNPSLIKQQLKLRLENNGYAHYGINSDARIRDQLLFKFPHYLRVLHEVLLERCLDIQQLSGWPVTEEQVTATVERLHDYRSLLRITD
;
A
#
# COMPACT_ATOMS: atom_id res chain seq x y z
N MET A 1 40.52 -43.59 -0.22
CA MET A 1 40.65 -42.15 -0.57
C MET A 1 39.34 -41.49 -0.19
N SER A 2 39.33 -40.81 0.96
CA SER A 2 38.19 -40.05 1.45
C SER A 2 38.09 -38.77 0.64
N THR A 3 37.07 -38.67 -0.22
CA THR A 3 36.68 -37.40 -0.83
C THR A 3 36.03 -36.55 0.24
N VAL A 4 36.84 -35.70 0.88
CA VAL A 4 36.36 -34.56 1.65
C VAL A 4 35.60 -33.68 0.65
N THR A 5 34.28 -33.82 0.62
CA THR A 5 33.41 -32.81 0.02
C THR A 5 33.69 -31.52 0.74
N THR A 6 34.36 -30.59 0.04
CA THR A 6 34.56 -29.21 0.47
C THR A 6 33.18 -28.56 0.53
N GLY A 7 32.48 -28.76 1.66
CA GLY A 7 31.20 -28.13 1.93
C GLY A 7 31.39 -26.63 1.88
N THR A 8 30.49 -25.93 1.19
CA THR A 8 30.48 -24.47 1.09
C THR A 8 30.65 -23.89 2.50
N PRO A 9 31.66 -23.03 2.75
CA PRO A 9 31.98 -22.59 4.09
C PRO A 9 30.80 -21.84 4.69
N ARG A 10 30.34 -22.30 5.87
CA ARG A 10 29.28 -21.66 6.67
C ARG A 10 29.65 -20.19 6.90
N LEU A 11 28.75 -19.28 6.55
CA LEU A 11 28.91 -17.86 6.86
C LEU A 11 28.81 -17.64 8.38
N SER A 12 29.75 -16.87 8.94
CA SER A 12 29.68 -16.44 10.34
C SER A 12 28.54 -15.43 10.54
N PRO A 13 28.04 -15.22 11.78
CA PRO A 13 26.99 -14.23 12.05
C PRO A 13 27.31 -12.83 11.50
N MET A 14 28.54 -12.36 11.72
CA MET A 14 29.01 -11.05 11.19
C MET A 14 29.02 -11.02 9.66
N ARG A 15 29.37 -12.12 8.99
CA ARG A 15 29.33 -12.20 7.52
C ARG A 15 27.90 -12.23 6.99
N LEU A 16 26.97 -12.89 7.68
CA LEU A 16 25.56 -12.91 7.32
C LEU A 16 24.93 -11.52 7.45
N GLU A 17 25.24 -10.79 8.52
CA GLU A 17 24.78 -9.42 8.73
C GLU A 17 25.26 -8.49 7.60
N ILE A 18 26.58 -8.47 7.33
CA ILE A 18 27.14 -7.66 6.23
C ILE A 18 26.53 -8.03 4.88
N LEU A 19 26.34 -9.33 4.63
CA LEU A 19 25.73 -9.82 3.40
C LEU A 19 24.28 -9.36 3.24
N LEU A 20 23.45 -9.54 4.27
CA LEU A 20 22.05 -9.11 4.24
C LEU A 20 21.94 -7.60 4.05
N ASP A 21 22.76 -6.83 4.76
CA ASP A 21 22.85 -5.39 4.60
C ASP A 21 23.16 -5.00 3.14
N ARG A 22 24.14 -5.65 2.52
CA ARG A 22 24.49 -5.40 1.11
C ARG A 22 23.33 -5.75 0.18
N VAL A 23 22.78 -6.97 0.29
CA VAL A 23 21.70 -7.46 -0.59
C VAL A 23 20.45 -6.58 -0.49
N LEU A 24 20.04 -6.22 0.73
CA LEU A 24 18.86 -5.36 0.94
C LEU A 24 19.10 -3.93 0.46
N ARG A 25 20.31 -3.39 0.65
CA ARG A 25 20.66 -2.07 0.11
C ARG A 25 20.62 -2.08 -1.41
N GLU A 26 21.20 -3.07 -2.07
CA GLU A 26 21.30 -3.16 -3.54
C GLU A 26 19.97 -3.44 -4.24
N MET A 27 18.94 -3.90 -3.51
CA MET A 27 17.64 -4.18 -4.08
C MET A 27 16.94 -2.95 -4.64
N THR A 28 16.29 -3.14 -5.79
CA THR A 28 15.31 -2.20 -6.36
C THR A 28 13.91 -2.75 -6.21
N PHE A 29 12.93 -1.87 -5.99
CA PHE A 29 11.58 -2.24 -5.60
C PHE A 29 10.54 -1.87 -6.64
N THR A 30 9.49 -2.67 -6.69
CA THR A 30 8.20 -2.27 -7.25
C THR A 30 7.22 -2.16 -6.09
N ASP A 31 6.71 -0.95 -5.85
CA ASP A 31 5.66 -0.76 -4.87
C ASP A 31 4.34 -1.26 -5.44
N ILE A 32 3.80 -2.32 -4.86
CA ILE A 32 2.63 -3.00 -5.43
C ILE A 32 1.31 -2.31 -5.10
N HIS A 33 1.30 -1.29 -4.23
CA HIS A 33 0.10 -0.51 -3.96
C HIS A 33 0.43 0.84 -3.32
N VAL A 34 0.11 1.92 -4.05
CA VAL A 34 0.21 3.31 -3.58
C VAL A 34 -1.05 4.10 -3.95
N HIS A 35 -1.16 5.27 -3.33
CA HIS A 35 -2.10 6.33 -3.69
C HIS A 35 -1.40 7.53 -4.36
N ASP A 36 -0.07 7.56 -4.42
CA ASP A 36 0.67 8.52 -5.26
C ASP A 36 0.28 8.33 -6.73
N MET A 37 0.29 9.42 -7.49
CA MET A 37 -0.19 9.50 -8.86
C MET A 37 0.90 10.11 -9.75
N PRO A 38 0.94 9.80 -11.06
CA PRO A 38 1.89 10.43 -11.96
C PRO A 38 1.58 11.93 -12.10
N ASP A 39 2.61 12.74 -12.37
CA ASP A 39 2.50 14.20 -12.39
C ASP A 39 1.44 14.73 -13.38
N VAL A 40 1.17 14.00 -14.46
CA VAL A 40 0.11 14.30 -15.45
C VAL A 40 -1.28 14.35 -14.81
N MET A 41 -1.53 13.67 -13.69
CA MET A 41 -2.82 13.74 -12.99
C MET A 41 -3.08 15.12 -12.40
N GLY A 42 -2.03 15.91 -12.13
CA GLY A 42 -2.11 17.25 -11.57
C GLY A 42 -1.83 17.28 -10.06
N PRO A 43 -1.62 18.48 -9.49
CA PRO A 43 -1.13 18.65 -8.12
C PRO A 43 -2.12 18.19 -7.03
N GLU A 44 -3.41 18.12 -7.35
CA GLU A 44 -4.46 17.64 -6.44
C GLU A 44 -4.32 16.13 -6.13
N PHE A 45 -3.72 15.38 -7.07
CA PHE A 45 -3.60 13.92 -7.00
C PHE A 45 -2.15 13.46 -6.80
N ALA A 46 -1.21 14.08 -7.52
CA ALA A 46 0.20 13.77 -7.45
C ALA A 46 0.88 14.59 -6.34
N LEU A 47 0.64 14.21 -5.09
CA LEU A 47 1.11 14.93 -3.92
C LEU A 47 2.62 14.69 -3.69
N ALA A 48 3.40 15.77 -3.54
CA ALA A 48 4.83 15.72 -3.29
C ALA A 48 5.31 16.96 -2.52
N GLY A 49 6.47 16.84 -1.88
CA GLY A 49 7.16 17.91 -1.16
C GLY A 49 6.87 17.91 0.35
N PRO A 50 7.55 18.81 1.08
CA PRO A 50 7.51 18.86 2.54
C PRO A 50 6.10 19.13 3.08
N ASP A 51 5.39 20.09 2.49
CA ASP A 51 4.08 20.51 3.01
C ASP A 51 3.06 19.39 2.91
N ALA A 52 2.99 18.71 1.76
CA ALA A 52 2.13 17.54 1.61
C ALA A 52 2.54 16.39 2.55
N THR A 53 3.85 16.20 2.78
CA THR A 53 4.36 15.15 3.68
C THR A 53 3.96 15.40 5.13
N ILE A 54 3.97 16.66 5.58
CA ILE A 54 3.61 17.06 6.94
C ILE A 54 2.08 17.12 7.10
N ASP A 55 1.35 17.65 6.12
CA ASP A 55 -0.11 17.74 6.03
C ASP A 55 -0.77 16.38 5.73
N TYR A 56 -0.26 15.31 6.35
CA TYR A 56 -0.67 13.93 6.17
C TYR A 56 -1.49 13.43 7.37
N HIS A 57 -2.58 12.71 7.08
CA HIS A 57 -3.58 12.29 8.07
C HIS A 57 -3.04 11.48 9.27
N TYR A 58 -1.88 10.82 9.16
CA TYR A 58 -1.30 10.15 10.33
C TYR A 58 -0.80 11.15 11.37
N LEU A 59 -0.21 12.27 10.94
CA LEU A 59 0.24 13.31 11.87
C LEU A 59 -0.95 14.03 12.51
N TYR A 60 -2.04 14.19 11.77
CA TYR A 60 -3.32 14.64 12.34
C TYR A 60 -3.86 13.69 13.40
N GLY A 61 -3.77 12.37 13.18
CA GLY A 61 -4.17 11.37 14.18
C GLY A 61 -3.41 11.55 15.49
N GLU A 62 -2.13 11.95 15.45
CA GLU A 62 -1.35 12.28 16.65
C GLU A 62 -1.76 13.62 17.27
N VAL A 63 -1.79 14.70 16.47
CA VAL A 63 -2.02 16.06 16.97
C VAL A 63 -3.44 16.24 17.50
N LEU A 64 -4.44 15.71 16.81
CA LEU A 64 -5.85 15.84 17.20
C LEU A 64 -6.22 14.86 18.34
N SER A 65 -5.40 13.84 18.62
CA SER A 65 -5.63 12.96 19.78
C SER A 65 -5.35 13.63 21.13
N ASP A 66 -4.75 14.81 21.14
CA ASP A 66 -4.61 15.62 22.34
C ASP A 66 -6.02 16.00 22.85
N HIS A 67 -6.36 15.53 24.05
CA HIS A 67 -7.64 15.80 24.72
C HIS A 67 -8.04 17.27 24.85
N ARG A 68 -7.11 18.20 24.57
CA ARG A 68 -7.35 19.64 24.51
C ARG A 68 -7.91 20.13 23.17
N PHE A 69 -7.90 19.31 22.12
CA PHE A 69 -8.52 19.60 20.83
C PHE A 69 -10.01 19.23 20.85
N SER A 70 -10.86 20.20 20.57
CA SER A 70 -12.28 20.00 20.30
C SER A 70 -12.54 19.70 18.82
N ASP A 71 -13.70 19.09 18.53
CA ASP A 71 -14.13 18.87 17.15
C ASP A 71 -14.29 20.19 16.38
N ALA A 72 -14.74 21.27 17.03
CA ALA A 72 -14.86 22.59 16.42
C ALA A 72 -13.48 23.18 16.02
N GLU A 73 -12.45 22.96 16.83
CA GLU A 73 -11.07 23.37 16.48
C GLU A 73 -10.52 22.53 15.32
N ALA A 74 -10.81 21.23 15.29
CA ALA A 74 -10.47 20.37 14.16
C ALA A 74 -11.16 20.83 12.88
N GLU A 75 -12.45 21.18 12.93
CA GLU A 75 -13.19 21.73 11.79
C GLU A 75 -12.63 23.07 11.30
N ALA A 76 -12.29 23.97 12.23
CA ALA A 76 -11.69 25.26 11.90
C ALA A 76 -10.31 25.10 11.24
N LEU A 77 -9.52 24.11 11.67
CA LEU A 77 -8.21 23.82 11.09
C LEU A 77 -8.31 23.56 9.59
N TRP A 78 -9.37 22.91 9.13
CA TRP A 78 -9.55 22.60 7.70
C TRP A 78 -9.87 23.79 6.81
N GLN A 79 -10.23 24.93 7.40
CA GLN A 79 -10.45 26.18 6.68
C GLN A 79 -9.16 27.00 6.49
N LEU A 80 -8.08 26.61 7.18
CA LEU A 80 -6.80 27.29 7.08
C LEU A 80 -6.09 26.96 5.75
N PRO A 81 -5.31 27.89 5.18
CA PRO A 81 -4.35 27.58 4.13
C PRO A 81 -3.40 26.45 4.53
N GLN A 82 -2.93 25.67 3.56
CA GLN A 82 -2.04 24.52 3.83
C GLN A 82 -0.79 24.92 4.61
N ALA A 83 -0.16 26.04 4.27
CA ALA A 83 1.03 26.52 4.97
C ALA A 83 0.77 26.72 6.48
N GLU A 84 -0.37 27.31 6.86
CA GLU A 84 -0.74 27.52 8.26
C GLU A 84 -1.04 26.20 8.98
N ARG A 85 -1.66 25.23 8.29
CA ARG A 85 -1.85 23.89 8.84
C ARG A 85 -0.52 23.19 9.09
N VAL A 86 0.42 23.28 8.15
CA VAL A 86 1.76 22.71 8.27
C VAL A 86 2.51 23.32 9.44
N ASP A 87 2.48 24.65 9.60
CA ASP A 87 3.14 25.32 10.72
C ASP A 87 2.57 24.87 12.07
N LEU A 88 1.25 24.73 12.18
CA LEU A 88 0.60 24.17 13.36
C LEU A 88 1.05 22.74 13.65
N LEU A 89 1.06 21.88 12.62
CA LEU A 89 1.49 20.49 12.75
C LEU A 89 2.96 20.38 13.17
N ILE A 90 3.85 21.21 12.62
CA ILE A 90 5.26 21.27 13.02
C ILE A 90 5.37 21.64 14.50
N GLU A 91 4.71 22.73 14.91
CA GLU A 91 4.76 23.20 16.29
C GLU A 91 4.25 22.14 17.28
N ARG A 92 3.13 21.48 16.95
CA ARG A 92 2.52 20.46 17.82
C ARG A 92 3.27 19.12 17.83
N SER A 93 3.99 18.80 16.77
CA SER A 93 4.67 17.50 16.63
C SER A 93 6.14 17.54 17.03
N PHE A 94 6.77 18.71 17.00
CA PHE A 94 8.21 18.86 17.21
C PHE A 94 8.58 20.02 18.17
N GLY A 95 7.63 20.85 18.61
CA GLY A 95 7.90 22.06 19.40
C GLY A 95 7.96 21.86 20.92
N ASP A 96 7.62 20.68 21.43
CA ASP A 96 7.57 20.40 22.89
C ASP A 96 8.93 20.00 23.51
N GLY A 97 9.97 19.84 22.68
CA GLY A 97 11.30 19.41 23.09
C GLY A 97 11.44 17.91 23.38
N ALA A 98 10.39 17.11 23.15
CA ALA A 98 10.43 15.66 23.28
C ALA A 98 11.01 14.99 22.01
N LEU A 99 11.38 13.71 22.14
CA LEU A 99 11.84 12.92 21.00
C LEU A 99 10.67 12.63 20.03
N PRO A 100 10.87 12.77 18.71
CA PRO A 100 9.86 12.45 17.69
C PRO A 100 9.75 10.94 17.47
N VAL A 101 9.18 10.23 18.46
CA VAL A 101 9.22 8.75 18.53
C VAL A 101 8.22 8.02 17.62
N SER A 102 7.18 8.69 17.13
CA SER A 102 6.21 8.05 16.25
C SER A 102 6.79 7.79 14.86
N GLU A 103 6.35 6.73 14.19
CA GLU A 103 6.79 6.43 12.82
C GLU A 103 6.39 7.54 11.83
N GLY A 104 5.31 8.29 12.09
CA GLY A 104 4.93 9.46 11.30
C GLY A 104 5.97 10.58 11.38
N ARG A 105 6.40 10.95 12.60
CA ARG A 105 7.42 11.99 12.81
C ARG A 105 8.81 11.54 12.38
N LEU A 106 9.20 10.30 12.72
CA LEU A 106 10.46 9.71 12.29
C LEU A 106 10.53 9.60 10.76
N GLY A 107 9.42 9.31 10.10
CA GLY A 107 9.32 9.27 8.64
C GLY A 107 9.65 10.60 7.98
N ILE A 108 9.14 11.72 8.52
CA ILE A 108 9.47 13.08 8.06
C ILE A 108 10.98 13.33 8.15
N LEU A 109 11.60 13.03 9.30
CA LEU A 109 13.04 13.22 9.49
C LEU A 109 13.87 12.29 8.61
N THR A 110 13.41 11.05 8.39
CA THR A 110 14.08 10.08 7.52
C THR A 110 14.05 10.53 6.06
N ALA A 111 12.90 11.02 5.57
CA ALA A 111 12.78 11.57 4.24
C ALA A 111 13.69 12.79 4.05
N ALA A 112 13.70 13.72 5.01
CA ALA A 112 14.58 14.88 4.99
C ALA A 112 16.06 14.49 4.97
N HIS A 113 16.45 13.52 5.81
CA HIS A 113 17.81 13.00 5.84
C HIS A 113 18.22 12.36 4.51
N ALA A 114 17.34 11.56 3.91
CA ALA A 114 17.58 10.92 2.62
C ALA A 114 17.80 11.95 1.49
N LEU A 115 17.16 13.12 1.59
CA LEU A 115 17.34 14.25 0.67
C LEU A 115 18.61 15.07 0.93
N GLY A 116 19.35 14.80 2.01
CA GLY A 116 20.57 15.53 2.36
C GLY A 116 20.31 16.87 3.07
N LEU A 117 19.13 17.04 3.66
CA LEU A 117 18.77 18.23 4.44
C LEU A 117 19.47 18.20 5.81
N PRO A 118 19.65 19.35 6.50
CA PRO A 118 20.46 19.47 7.71
C PRO A 118 19.73 18.93 8.96
N THR A 119 19.45 17.63 8.96
CA THR A 119 18.75 16.95 10.07
C THR A 119 19.56 16.94 11.37
N ASP A 120 20.89 17.08 11.27
CA ASP A 120 21.82 17.22 12.39
C ASP A 120 21.68 18.55 13.15
N SER A 121 21.03 19.55 12.54
CA SER A 121 20.75 20.83 13.20
C SER A 121 19.77 20.71 14.38
N GLY A 122 18.94 19.66 14.40
CA GLY A 122 17.85 19.53 15.37
C GLY A 122 16.72 20.56 15.20
N ASP A 123 16.72 21.36 14.14
CA ASP A 123 15.74 22.42 13.88
C ASP A 123 14.81 22.02 12.72
N ILE A 124 13.62 21.54 13.06
CA ILE A 124 12.61 21.15 12.07
C ILE A 124 12.17 22.30 11.16
N LYS A 125 12.12 23.55 11.68
CA LYS A 125 11.69 24.71 10.88
C LYS A 125 12.74 25.01 9.81
N ARG A 126 14.03 24.93 10.18
CA ARG A 126 15.14 25.01 9.22
C ARG A 126 15.09 23.90 8.18
N ILE A 127 14.92 22.64 8.62
CA ILE A 127 14.85 21.48 7.72
C ILE A 127 13.73 21.66 6.69
N VAL A 128 12.53 22.05 7.12
CA VAL A 128 11.37 22.27 6.23
C VAL A 128 11.59 23.46 5.30
N ALA A 129 12.21 24.55 5.77
CA ALA A 129 12.53 25.69 4.92
C ALA A 129 13.50 25.30 3.79
N GLU A 130 14.57 24.57 4.11
CA GLU A 130 15.53 24.07 3.10
C GLU A 130 14.88 23.03 2.17
N TRP A 131 13.98 22.19 2.69
CA TRP A 131 13.20 21.26 1.87
C TRP A 131 12.31 21.99 0.86
N ARG A 132 11.61 23.04 1.29
CA ARG A 132 10.74 23.85 0.41
C ARG A 132 11.57 24.47 -0.73
N THR A 133 12.76 24.98 -0.42
CA THR A 133 13.70 25.51 -1.43
C THR A 133 14.11 24.43 -2.42
N LEU A 134 14.57 23.26 -1.95
CA LEU A 134 14.95 22.14 -2.80
C LEU A 134 13.81 21.71 -3.75
N TYR A 135 12.61 21.56 -3.20
CA TYR A 135 11.42 21.16 -3.97
C TYR A 135 11.08 22.18 -5.06
N ALA A 136 11.11 23.47 -4.73
CA ALA A 136 10.85 24.55 -5.67
C ALA A 136 11.90 24.65 -6.79
N GLU A 137 13.19 24.48 -6.47
CA GLU A 137 14.29 24.56 -7.43
C GLU A 137 14.30 23.40 -8.44
N LEU A 138 13.98 22.18 -7.99
CA LEU A 138 13.95 21.00 -8.84
C LEU A 138 12.74 21.00 -9.77
N GLY A 139 11.56 21.43 -9.30
CA GLY A 139 10.32 21.25 -10.04
C GLY A 139 9.91 19.77 -10.14
N ARG A 140 8.67 19.52 -10.56
CA ARG A 140 7.99 18.22 -10.37
C ARG A 140 8.72 17.02 -10.97
N GLU A 141 9.05 17.08 -12.26
CA GLU A 141 9.67 15.94 -12.97
C GLU A 141 11.02 15.53 -12.35
N ARG A 142 11.92 16.50 -12.14
CA ARG A 142 13.24 16.24 -11.54
C ARG A 142 13.11 15.78 -10.09
N TYR A 143 12.13 16.31 -9.36
CA TYR A 143 11.83 15.84 -8.00
C TYR A 143 11.33 14.40 -8.00
N THR A 144 10.40 14.03 -8.87
CA THR A 144 9.92 12.64 -9.03
C THR A 144 11.08 11.70 -9.31
N ASN A 145 11.99 12.07 -10.23
CA ASN A 145 13.16 11.27 -10.55
C ASN A 145 14.08 11.10 -9.34
N LEU A 146 14.35 12.18 -8.60
CA LEU A 146 15.15 12.15 -7.38
C LEU A 146 14.56 11.22 -6.31
N ILE A 147 13.24 11.28 -6.09
CA ILE A 147 12.57 10.44 -5.09
C ILE A 147 12.64 8.96 -5.48
N PHE A 148 12.31 8.62 -6.73
CA PHE A 148 12.36 7.23 -7.21
C PHE A 148 13.78 6.67 -7.13
N GLU A 149 14.78 7.45 -7.52
CA GLU A 149 16.20 7.09 -7.42
C GLU A 149 16.61 6.82 -5.97
N LYS A 150 16.37 7.79 -5.06
CA LYS A 150 16.76 7.67 -3.65
C LYS A 150 16.02 6.57 -2.91
N ALA A 151 14.73 6.35 -3.23
CA ALA A 151 13.93 5.27 -2.67
C ALA A 151 14.24 3.91 -3.30
N ARG A 152 15.04 3.86 -4.39
CA ARG A 152 15.31 2.66 -5.19
C ARG A 152 14.03 2.00 -5.71
N VAL A 153 13.02 2.81 -6.03
CA VAL A 153 11.74 2.38 -6.56
C VAL A 153 11.80 2.53 -8.08
N ASN A 154 11.67 1.42 -8.79
CA ASN A 154 11.63 1.44 -10.26
C ASN A 154 10.22 1.69 -10.78
N ARG A 155 9.22 1.32 -9.98
CA ARG A 155 7.83 1.32 -10.37
C ARG A 155 6.89 1.33 -9.18
N VAL A 156 5.72 1.92 -9.35
CA VAL A 156 4.61 1.84 -8.40
C VAL A 156 3.34 1.36 -9.10
N ILE A 157 2.42 0.74 -8.35
CA ILE A 157 1.06 0.48 -8.79
C ILE A 157 0.13 1.44 -8.06
N SER A 158 -0.28 2.49 -8.77
CA SER A 158 -1.13 3.56 -8.26
C SER A 158 -2.61 3.17 -8.31
N THR A 159 -3.34 3.55 -7.28
CA THR A 159 -4.75 3.21 -7.08
C THR A 159 -5.67 4.20 -7.77
N GLN A 160 -6.27 3.77 -8.89
CA GLN A 160 -7.20 4.57 -9.68
C GLN A 160 -8.63 4.37 -9.19
N SER A 161 -9.35 5.44 -8.86
CA SER A 161 -10.76 5.40 -8.46
C SER A 161 -11.64 5.99 -9.58
N PRO A 162 -11.94 5.23 -10.66
CA PRO A 162 -12.69 5.75 -11.80
C PRO A 162 -14.14 6.15 -11.50
N PHE A 163 -14.61 5.90 -10.28
CA PHE A 163 -15.93 6.27 -9.79
C PHE A 163 -15.93 7.53 -8.91
N VAL A 164 -14.78 8.17 -8.74
CA VAL A 164 -14.64 9.52 -8.21
C VAL A 164 -14.65 10.48 -9.40
N GLU A 165 -15.57 11.44 -9.41
CA GLU A 165 -15.80 12.31 -10.56
C GLU A 165 -14.52 13.01 -11.04
N ALA A 166 -13.77 13.62 -10.12
CA ALA A 166 -12.54 14.33 -10.45
C ALA A 166 -11.46 13.42 -11.05
N GLU A 167 -11.31 12.19 -10.57
CA GLU A 167 -10.38 11.20 -11.17
C GLU A 167 -10.88 10.72 -12.54
N CYS A 168 -12.18 10.40 -12.64
CA CYS A 168 -12.80 9.95 -13.89
C CYS A 168 -12.61 10.96 -15.03
N GLU A 169 -12.75 12.25 -14.75
CA GLU A 169 -12.53 13.31 -15.74
C GLU A 169 -11.10 13.31 -16.28
N ARG A 170 -10.10 13.09 -15.41
CA ARG A 170 -8.70 12.95 -15.86
C ARG A 170 -8.52 11.72 -16.74
N TYR A 171 -9.10 10.58 -16.37
CA TYR A 171 -8.92 9.34 -17.13
C TYR A 171 -9.63 9.34 -18.49
N LEU A 172 -10.69 10.14 -18.66
CA LEU A 172 -11.38 10.30 -19.94
C LEU A 172 -10.64 11.24 -20.90
N ASP A 173 -9.67 12.02 -20.42
CA ASP A 173 -8.82 12.88 -21.27
C ASP A 173 -7.70 12.05 -21.91
N ASP A 174 -7.71 11.95 -23.25
CA ASP A 174 -6.70 11.22 -24.01
C ASP A 174 -5.28 11.77 -23.82
N ARG A 175 -5.13 13.06 -23.51
CA ARG A 175 -3.81 13.66 -23.24
C ARG A 175 -3.22 13.10 -21.95
N VAL A 176 -4.04 12.90 -20.93
CA VAL A 176 -3.60 12.33 -19.64
C VAL A 176 -3.07 10.92 -19.83
N ILE A 177 -3.76 10.12 -20.65
CA ILE A 177 -3.31 8.74 -20.94
C ILE A 177 -2.07 8.73 -21.82
N ALA A 178 -1.96 9.64 -22.80
CA ALA A 178 -0.81 9.74 -23.68
C ALA A 178 0.47 10.19 -22.97
N GLU A 179 0.35 11.06 -21.96
CA GLU A 179 1.46 11.60 -21.16
C GLU A 179 1.69 10.81 -19.85
N TRP A 180 1.08 9.63 -19.73
CA TRP A 180 1.18 8.81 -18.52
C TRP A 180 2.61 8.30 -18.29
N ASP A 181 3.12 8.51 -17.07
CA ASP A 181 4.46 8.05 -16.70
C ASP A 181 4.51 6.50 -16.63
N PRO A 182 5.38 5.83 -17.40
CA PRO A 182 5.44 4.37 -17.46
C PRO A 182 5.90 3.69 -16.16
N ARG A 183 6.41 4.46 -15.18
CA ARG A 183 6.70 3.99 -13.82
C ARG A 183 5.45 3.84 -12.96
N TYR A 184 4.30 4.30 -13.42
CA TYR A 184 3.02 4.17 -12.71
C TYR A 184 2.16 3.14 -13.44
N TRP A 185 2.03 1.95 -12.86
CA TRP A 185 1.00 0.99 -13.27
C TRP A 185 -0.30 1.26 -12.52
N CYS A 186 -1.41 0.72 -13.01
CA CYS A 186 -2.73 0.99 -12.43
C CYS A 186 -3.28 -0.20 -11.64
N GLY A 187 -3.79 0.07 -10.45
CA GLY A 187 -4.73 -0.77 -9.72
C GLY A 187 -6.12 -0.15 -9.76
N LEU A 188 -7.16 -0.89 -10.13
CA LEU A 188 -8.52 -0.36 -10.27
C LEU A 188 -9.32 -0.49 -8.98
N ARG A 189 -9.67 0.61 -8.33
CA ARG A 189 -10.46 0.60 -7.08
C ARG A 189 -11.96 0.71 -7.36
N PHE A 190 -12.72 -0.23 -6.80
CA PHE A 190 -14.18 -0.35 -7.01
C PHE A 190 -15.02 -0.01 -5.76
N ASP A 191 -14.44 0.64 -4.75
CA ASP A 191 -15.12 0.98 -3.50
C ASP A 191 -16.40 1.81 -3.71
N GLU A 192 -16.34 2.91 -4.47
CA GLU A 192 -17.52 3.77 -4.71
C GLU A 192 -18.62 3.01 -5.47
N PHE A 193 -18.23 2.17 -6.43
CA PHE A 193 -19.18 1.32 -7.15
C PHE A 193 -19.91 0.33 -6.23
N ALA A 194 -19.17 -0.30 -5.30
CA ALA A 194 -19.72 -1.28 -4.38
C ALA A 194 -20.56 -0.65 -3.25
N HIS A 195 -20.10 0.49 -2.71
CA HIS A 195 -20.59 1.03 -1.44
C HIS A 195 -21.44 2.30 -1.57
N LYS A 196 -21.36 3.02 -2.71
CA LYS A 196 -22.15 4.24 -2.96
C LYS A 196 -22.94 4.16 -4.28
N PRO A 197 -23.80 3.15 -4.47
CA PRO A 197 -24.59 2.98 -5.70
C PRO A 197 -25.36 4.23 -6.14
N GLU A 198 -25.80 5.04 -5.18
CA GLU A 198 -26.55 6.25 -5.40
C GLU A 198 -25.75 7.37 -6.08
N THR A 199 -24.41 7.33 -6.00
CA THR A 199 -23.55 8.38 -6.56
C THR A 199 -23.02 8.05 -7.97
N ILE A 200 -23.03 6.78 -8.37
CA ILE A 200 -22.38 6.34 -9.62
C ILE A 200 -23.26 6.47 -10.87
N GLY A 201 -24.57 6.70 -10.73
CA GLY A 201 -25.51 6.79 -11.85
C GLY A 201 -25.12 7.82 -12.92
N PRO A 202 -24.95 9.12 -12.56
CA PRO A 202 -24.55 10.16 -13.50
C PRO A 202 -23.22 9.87 -14.20
N LEU A 203 -22.28 9.25 -13.48
CA LEU A 203 -20.99 8.88 -14.05
C LEU A 203 -21.14 7.73 -15.05
N CYS A 204 -21.92 6.70 -14.71
CA CYS A 204 -22.23 5.61 -15.62
C CYS A 204 -22.91 6.10 -16.91
N GLU A 205 -23.80 7.09 -16.81
CA GLU A 205 -24.40 7.74 -17.99
C GLU A 205 -23.35 8.44 -18.86
N ARG A 206 -22.48 9.25 -18.25
CA ARG A 206 -21.39 9.97 -18.93
C ARG A 206 -20.46 9.01 -19.67
N MET A 207 -20.15 7.87 -19.05
CA MET A 207 -19.33 6.80 -19.63
C MET A 207 -20.09 5.95 -20.67
N LYS A 208 -21.38 6.22 -20.91
CA LYS A 208 -22.26 5.47 -21.83
C LYS A 208 -22.54 4.03 -21.38
N PHE A 209 -22.50 3.77 -20.07
CA PHE A 209 -22.87 2.51 -19.41
C PHE A 209 -23.99 2.70 -18.37
N PRO A 210 -25.13 3.35 -18.69
CA PRO A 210 -26.16 3.69 -17.68
C PRO A 210 -26.68 2.47 -16.89
N GLY A 211 -26.77 1.29 -17.55
CA GLY A 211 -27.22 0.07 -16.89
C GLY A 211 -26.26 -0.51 -15.85
N ALA A 212 -25.00 -0.05 -15.76
CA ALA A 212 -24.03 -0.52 -14.77
C ALA A 212 -24.37 -0.07 -13.35
N ALA A 213 -25.07 1.05 -13.20
CA ALA A 213 -25.56 1.53 -11.91
C ALA A 213 -26.82 0.79 -11.41
N GLY A 214 -27.37 -0.14 -12.20
CA GLY A 214 -28.56 -0.88 -11.86
C GLY A 214 -28.39 -1.88 -10.70
N PRO A 215 -29.49 -2.53 -10.27
CA PRO A 215 -29.45 -3.53 -9.22
C PRO A 215 -28.69 -4.79 -9.69
N LEU A 216 -27.60 -5.14 -8.99
CA LEU A 216 -26.72 -6.25 -9.38
C LEU A 216 -27.35 -7.64 -9.17
N GLY A 217 -28.55 -7.75 -8.61
CA GLY A 217 -29.36 -8.97 -8.69
C GLY A 217 -29.93 -9.25 -10.09
N ASN A 218 -29.87 -8.27 -11.01
CA ASN A 218 -30.34 -8.41 -12.38
C ASN A 218 -29.17 -8.77 -13.33
N PRO A 219 -29.25 -9.89 -14.11
CA PRO A 219 -28.20 -10.28 -15.05
C PRO A 219 -27.82 -9.23 -16.09
N LYS A 220 -28.77 -8.40 -16.52
CA LYS A 220 -28.50 -7.30 -17.47
C LYS A 220 -27.64 -6.20 -16.84
N ALA A 221 -27.91 -5.85 -15.58
CA ALA A 221 -27.11 -4.87 -14.85
C ALA A 221 -25.69 -5.42 -14.59
N GLN A 222 -25.58 -6.69 -14.21
CA GLN A 222 -24.29 -7.38 -14.06
C GLN A 222 -23.47 -7.32 -15.36
N LEU A 223 -24.07 -7.63 -16.51
CA LEU A 223 -23.39 -7.55 -17.81
C LEU A 223 -22.91 -6.14 -18.13
N HIS A 224 -23.73 -5.11 -17.86
CA HIS A 224 -23.32 -3.72 -18.08
C HIS A 224 -22.18 -3.31 -17.16
N ALA A 225 -22.19 -3.75 -15.89
CA ALA A 225 -21.13 -3.50 -14.93
C ALA A 225 -19.81 -4.18 -15.32
N ARG A 226 -19.86 -5.41 -15.84
CA ARG A 226 -18.67 -6.12 -16.37
C ARG A 226 -18.05 -5.38 -17.54
N LYS A 227 -18.86 -4.94 -18.51
CA LYS A 227 -18.39 -4.13 -19.64
C LYS A 227 -17.78 -2.80 -19.22
N LEU A 228 -18.31 -2.18 -18.17
CA LEU A 228 -17.73 -0.97 -17.61
C LEU A 228 -16.37 -1.22 -16.95
N LEU A 229 -16.23 -2.33 -16.22
CA LEU A 229 -14.93 -2.74 -15.67
C LEU A 229 -13.91 -3.05 -16.79
N GLU A 230 -14.32 -3.79 -17.82
CA GLU A 230 -13.49 -4.05 -19.01
C GLU A 230 -13.05 -2.76 -19.70
N PHE A 231 -13.97 -1.80 -19.89
CA PHE A 231 -13.64 -0.48 -20.42
C PHE A 231 -12.52 0.19 -19.62
N TRP A 232 -12.60 0.18 -18.29
CA TRP A 232 -11.57 0.77 -17.44
C TRP A 232 -10.25 0.01 -17.48
N ILE A 233 -10.29 -1.33 -17.56
CA ILE A 233 -9.10 -2.17 -17.75
C ILE A 233 -8.40 -1.82 -19.07
N ASP A 234 -9.15 -1.63 -20.14
CA ASP A 234 -8.60 -1.34 -21.47
C ASP A 234 -8.16 0.13 -21.62
N ARG A 235 -8.80 1.04 -20.88
CA ARG A 235 -8.50 2.48 -20.92
C ARG A 235 -7.24 2.85 -20.14
N LEU A 236 -7.06 2.26 -18.95
CA LEU A 236 -5.99 2.66 -18.04
C LEU A 236 -4.66 1.94 -18.34
N PRO A 237 -3.50 2.63 -18.23
CA PRO A 237 -2.21 2.03 -18.56
C PRO A 237 -1.83 0.88 -17.61
N ASN A 238 -1.52 -0.28 -18.19
CA ASN A 238 -0.94 -1.42 -17.49
C ASN A 238 -1.69 -1.78 -16.19
N VAL A 239 -3.01 -2.02 -16.27
CA VAL A 239 -3.79 -2.48 -15.11
C VAL A 239 -3.24 -3.82 -14.59
N ARG A 240 -2.95 -3.88 -13.29
CA ARG A 240 -2.31 -5.04 -12.63
C ARG A 240 -3.20 -5.78 -11.64
N TYR A 241 -4.26 -5.15 -11.15
CA TYR A 241 -5.29 -5.80 -10.33
C TYR A 241 -6.55 -4.94 -10.28
N VAL A 242 -7.62 -5.55 -9.80
CA VAL A 242 -8.83 -4.83 -9.35
C VAL A 242 -8.91 -4.93 -7.84
N ALA A 243 -9.28 -3.86 -7.16
CA ALA A 243 -9.24 -3.72 -5.72
C ALA A 243 -10.58 -3.33 -5.13
N LEU A 244 -10.88 -3.83 -3.93
CA LEU A 244 -12.05 -3.47 -3.16
C LEU A 244 -11.77 -3.52 -1.65
N SER A 245 -12.08 -2.43 -0.94
CA SER A 245 -12.10 -2.41 0.53
C SER A 245 -13.43 -2.95 1.06
N LEU A 246 -13.41 -3.73 2.14
CA LEU A 246 -14.61 -4.29 2.76
C LEU A 246 -14.85 -3.67 4.15
N PRO A 247 -16.10 -3.37 4.55
CA PRO A 247 -16.40 -2.94 5.91
C PRO A 247 -16.41 -4.15 6.87
N GLY A 248 -16.09 -3.93 8.15
CA GLY A 248 -16.07 -5.01 9.16
C GLY A 248 -17.45 -5.65 9.39
N LYS A 249 -18.52 -4.85 9.25
CA LYS A 249 -19.91 -5.31 9.40
C LYS A 249 -20.50 -6.02 8.17
N LEU A 250 -19.70 -6.34 7.17
CA LEU A 250 -20.19 -7.07 6.00
C LEU A 250 -20.66 -8.47 6.41
N ASP A 251 -21.94 -8.76 6.20
CA ASP A 251 -22.51 -10.09 6.40
C ASP A 251 -22.27 -10.94 5.15
N PHE A 252 -21.33 -11.89 5.22
CA PHE A 252 -21.01 -12.78 4.10
C PHE A 252 -22.13 -13.79 3.78
N SER A 253 -23.15 -13.93 4.63
CA SER A 253 -24.32 -14.76 4.37
C SER A 253 -25.39 -14.05 3.54
N ASP A 254 -25.39 -12.72 3.48
CA ASP A 254 -26.30 -11.93 2.66
C ASP A 254 -25.84 -11.90 1.19
N SER A 255 -26.14 -12.97 0.46
CA SER A 255 -25.84 -13.09 -0.97
C SER A 255 -26.43 -11.98 -1.85
N GLN A 256 -27.37 -11.16 -1.34
CA GLN A 256 -27.94 -10.03 -2.07
C GLN A 256 -27.26 -8.70 -1.74
N HIS A 257 -26.34 -8.69 -0.78
CA HIS A 257 -25.58 -7.50 -0.43
C HIS A 257 -24.78 -7.00 -1.64
N ARG A 258 -24.90 -5.69 -1.94
CA ARG A 258 -24.30 -5.10 -3.15
C ARG A 258 -22.80 -5.35 -3.28
N ALA A 259 -22.06 -5.27 -2.17
CA ALA A 259 -20.61 -5.52 -2.18
C ALA A 259 -20.26 -6.97 -2.56
N LEU A 260 -21.02 -7.96 -2.06
CA LEU A 260 -20.82 -9.36 -2.43
C LEU A 260 -21.21 -9.61 -3.89
N LEU A 261 -22.34 -9.06 -4.35
CA LEU A 261 -22.73 -9.11 -5.75
C LEU A 261 -21.69 -8.43 -6.66
N THR A 262 -21.07 -7.35 -6.21
CA THR A 262 -19.98 -6.69 -6.95
C THR A 262 -18.80 -7.65 -7.11
N ILE A 263 -18.37 -8.30 -6.02
CA ILE A 263 -17.28 -9.28 -6.06
C ILE A 263 -17.64 -10.46 -6.97
N GLU A 264 -18.75 -11.14 -6.71
CA GLU A 264 -19.07 -12.43 -7.32
C GLU A 264 -19.61 -12.29 -8.74
N GLN A 265 -20.38 -11.23 -9.02
CA GLN A 265 -21.08 -11.07 -10.29
C GLN A 265 -20.40 -10.07 -11.23
N VAL A 266 -19.44 -9.27 -10.77
CA VAL A 266 -18.75 -8.27 -11.62
C VAL A 266 -17.24 -8.50 -11.61
N LEU A 267 -16.60 -8.40 -10.44
CA LEU A 267 -15.14 -8.40 -10.34
C LEU A 267 -14.54 -9.78 -10.66
N ALA A 268 -14.99 -10.84 -9.99
CA ALA A 268 -14.43 -12.18 -10.15
C ALA A 268 -14.55 -12.73 -11.59
N PRO A 269 -15.70 -12.59 -12.30
CA PRO A 269 -15.81 -12.94 -13.71
C PRO A 269 -14.76 -12.24 -14.59
N VAL A 270 -14.66 -10.92 -14.51
CA VAL A 270 -13.73 -10.16 -15.36
C VAL A 270 -12.28 -10.43 -14.99
N CYS A 271 -11.95 -10.52 -13.69
CA CYS A 271 -10.60 -10.82 -13.22
C CYS A 271 -10.13 -12.21 -13.72
N ARG A 272 -11.02 -13.20 -13.74
CA ARG A 272 -10.75 -14.52 -14.31
C ARG A 272 -10.41 -14.43 -15.80
N GLU A 273 -11.27 -13.76 -16.57
CA GLU A 273 -11.14 -13.65 -18.03
C GLU A 273 -9.91 -12.82 -18.44
N ARG A 274 -9.62 -11.76 -17.69
CA ARG A 274 -8.48 -10.86 -17.92
C ARG A 274 -7.19 -11.31 -17.22
N ASN A 275 -7.20 -12.46 -16.53
CA ASN A 275 -6.06 -12.99 -15.78
C ASN A 275 -5.50 -12.01 -14.73
N LEU A 276 -6.37 -11.20 -14.12
CA LEU A 276 -6.00 -10.21 -13.11
C LEU A 276 -6.24 -10.75 -11.69
N PRO A 277 -5.37 -10.42 -10.72
CA PRO A 277 -5.67 -10.63 -9.31
C PRO A 277 -6.83 -9.74 -8.85
N LEU A 278 -7.63 -10.26 -7.92
CA LEU A 278 -8.60 -9.50 -7.15
C LEU A 278 -8.01 -9.20 -5.77
N PHE A 279 -7.77 -7.92 -5.50
CA PHE A 279 -7.15 -7.42 -4.29
C PHE A 279 -8.19 -6.92 -3.27
N LEU A 280 -8.22 -7.50 -2.08
CA LEU A 280 -9.14 -7.12 -1.01
C LEU A 280 -8.44 -6.49 0.19
N MET A 281 -9.05 -5.41 0.70
CA MET A 281 -8.63 -4.68 1.91
C MET A 281 -9.74 -4.77 2.97
N PRO A 282 -9.76 -5.83 3.80
CA PRO A 282 -10.87 -6.06 4.71
C PRO A 282 -10.81 -5.20 5.98
N PHE A 283 -12.00 -4.75 6.36
CA PHE A 283 -12.45 -4.34 7.69
C PHE A 283 -11.94 -2.99 8.22
N VAL A 284 -12.05 -1.96 7.38
CA VAL A 284 -11.98 -0.56 7.83
C VAL A 284 -13.35 -0.05 8.29
N ARG A 285 -13.39 0.62 9.45
CA ARG A 285 -14.55 1.44 9.85
C ARG A 285 -14.24 2.91 9.61
N ARG A 286 -14.94 3.48 8.64
CA ARG A 286 -14.72 4.85 8.20
C ARG A 286 -15.48 5.85 9.06
N GLN A 287 -14.88 7.03 9.23
CA GLN A 287 -15.52 8.23 9.77
C GLN A 287 -16.18 8.02 11.14
N ILE A 288 -15.46 7.40 12.08
CA ILE A 288 -15.91 7.36 13.49
C ILE A 288 -15.91 8.76 14.10
N ASN A 289 -14.96 9.61 13.70
CA ASN A 289 -14.99 11.05 13.93
C ASN A 289 -14.88 11.80 12.59
N PRO A 290 -16.01 12.20 11.96
CA PRO A 290 -16.01 12.92 10.69
C PRO A 290 -15.24 14.25 10.73
N ALA A 291 -15.16 14.91 11.89
CA ALA A 291 -14.41 16.16 12.04
C ALA A 291 -12.91 15.96 11.77
N TYR A 292 -12.38 14.74 11.90
CA TYR A 292 -10.97 14.43 11.67
C TYR A 292 -10.69 13.97 10.23
N ARG A 293 -11.70 13.97 9.35
CA ARG A 293 -11.59 13.52 7.95
C ARG A 293 -10.92 12.15 7.86
N ASN A 294 -9.87 11.99 7.06
CA ASN A 294 -9.15 10.72 6.89
C ASN A 294 -8.44 10.22 8.17
N ALA A 295 -8.19 11.08 9.16
CA ALA A 295 -7.64 10.68 10.46
C ALA A 295 -8.73 10.13 11.41
N GLY A 296 -10.01 10.25 11.02
CA GLY A 296 -11.16 9.77 11.79
C GLY A 296 -11.62 8.37 11.43
N ASP A 297 -10.81 7.58 10.73
CA ASP A 297 -11.07 6.17 10.42
C ASP A 297 -10.39 5.26 11.47
N VAL A 298 -10.96 4.09 11.74
CA VAL A 298 -10.41 3.10 12.70
C VAL A 298 -10.46 1.67 12.15
N VAL A 299 -9.68 0.78 12.77
CA VAL A 299 -9.78 -0.66 12.53
C VAL A 299 -11.10 -1.21 13.07
N GLU A 300 -11.72 -2.14 12.36
CA GLU A 300 -12.89 -2.89 12.79
C GLU A 300 -12.65 -4.38 12.60
N ARG A 301 -13.14 -5.21 13.51
CA ARG A 301 -13.11 -6.66 13.32
C ARG A 301 -14.26 -7.08 12.43
N GLY A 302 -13.99 -7.96 11.47
CA GLY A 302 -15.01 -8.55 10.60
C GLY A 302 -15.02 -10.08 10.65
N ASP A 303 -15.91 -10.67 9.85
CA ASP A 303 -15.98 -12.12 9.69
C ASP A 303 -14.91 -12.62 8.72
N ILE A 304 -13.73 -12.92 9.27
CA ILE A 304 -12.61 -13.41 8.48
C ILE A 304 -12.86 -14.81 7.88
N ASN A 305 -13.67 -15.64 8.55
CA ASN A 305 -14.01 -16.97 8.04
C ASN A 305 -14.95 -16.86 6.84
N GLY A 306 -15.95 -15.99 6.89
CA GLY A 306 -16.81 -15.68 5.74
C GLY A 306 -16.01 -15.21 4.53
N LEU A 307 -14.96 -14.41 4.73
CA LEU A 307 -14.04 -14.01 3.66
C LEU A 307 -13.26 -15.21 3.09
N ILE A 308 -12.70 -16.06 3.94
CA ILE A 308 -11.98 -17.27 3.52
C ILE A 308 -12.92 -18.21 2.73
N ASP A 309 -14.15 -18.38 3.18
CA ASP A 309 -15.17 -19.18 2.50
C ASP A 309 -15.53 -18.61 1.14
N LEU A 310 -15.71 -17.29 1.01
CA LEU A 310 -15.88 -16.61 -0.27
C LEU A 310 -14.72 -16.90 -1.23
N ILE A 311 -13.48 -16.74 -0.76
CA ILE A 311 -12.28 -17.01 -1.56
C ILE A 311 -12.23 -18.48 -2.02
N SER A 312 -12.60 -19.41 -1.14
CA SER A 312 -12.62 -20.85 -1.41
C SER A 312 -13.59 -21.26 -2.53
N ARG A 313 -14.64 -20.47 -2.77
CA ARG A 313 -15.63 -20.72 -3.84
C ARG A 313 -15.14 -20.28 -5.22
N HIS A 314 -14.05 -19.53 -5.29
CA HIS A 314 -13.50 -18.95 -6.51
C HIS A 314 -12.00 -19.26 -6.66
N ARG A 315 -11.67 -20.55 -6.77
CA ARG A 315 -10.28 -21.05 -6.81
C ARG A 315 -9.52 -20.77 -8.11
N ASP A 316 -10.24 -20.32 -9.12
CA ASP A 316 -9.75 -20.04 -10.46
C ASP A 316 -9.25 -18.59 -10.66
N ILE A 317 -9.49 -17.71 -9.70
CA ILE A 317 -8.92 -16.37 -9.65
C ILE A 317 -7.86 -16.27 -8.56
N LEU A 318 -6.84 -15.43 -8.77
CA LEU A 318 -5.87 -15.11 -7.74
C LEU A 318 -6.42 -14.02 -6.83
N TRP A 319 -6.41 -14.27 -5.52
CA TRP A 319 -6.80 -13.32 -4.49
C TRP A 319 -5.56 -12.78 -3.79
N ALA A 320 -5.46 -11.46 -3.73
CA ALA A 320 -4.52 -10.78 -2.85
C ALA A 320 -5.32 -10.18 -1.68
N VAL A 321 -4.84 -10.34 -0.45
CA VAL A 321 -5.53 -9.80 0.74
C VAL A 321 -4.52 -9.14 1.67
N THR A 322 -4.82 -7.92 2.14
CA THR A 322 -4.04 -7.26 3.21
C THR A 322 -4.94 -6.98 4.42
N PRO A 323 -4.84 -7.78 5.50
CA PRO A 323 -5.68 -7.55 6.67
C PRO A 323 -5.33 -6.25 7.40
N LEU A 324 -6.35 -5.56 7.91
CA LEU A 324 -6.17 -4.40 8.77
C LEU A 324 -6.09 -4.78 10.26
N ASP A 325 -6.96 -5.68 10.72
CA ASP A 325 -6.93 -6.19 12.10
C ASP A 325 -5.80 -7.21 12.24
N GLU A 326 -4.99 -7.06 13.29
CA GLU A 326 -3.87 -7.98 13.53
C GLU A 326 -4.35 -9.42 13.75
N GLY A 327 -5.53 -9.61 14.34
CA GLY A 327 -6.14 -10.92 14.57
C GLY A 327 -6.46 -11.69 13.28
N ASP A 328 -6.58 -11.00 12.15
CA ASP A 328 -6.86 -11.60 10.85
C ASP A 328 -5.59 -12.08 10.11
N ASN A 329 -4.40 -11.62 10.54
CA ASN A 329 -3.14 -12.04 9.91
C ASN A 329 -2.90 -13.53 10.05
N TYR A 330 -3.15 -14.12 11.23
CA TYR A 330 -2.97 -15.56 11.45
C TYR A 330 -3.91 -16.43 10.59
N PRO A 331 -5.25 -16.29 10.66
CA PRO A 331 -6.15 -17.14 9.89
C PRO A 331 -5.94 -16.99 8.38
N LEU A 332 -5.72 -15.77 7.85
CA LEU A 332 -5.44 -15.59 6.43
C LEU A 332 -4.10 -16.21 6.02
N SER A 333 -3.05 -15.99 6.82
CA SER A 333 -1.75 -16.59 6.54
C SER A 333 -1.88 -18.11 6.52
N PHE A 334 -2.54 -18.70 7.50
CA PHE A 334 -2.72 -20.15 7.55
C PHE A 334 -3.58 -20.67 6.38
N ALA A 335 -4.62 -19.93 5.97
CA ALA A 335 -5.48 -20.30 4.86
C ALA A 335 -4.74 -20.42 3.51
N THR A 336 -3.63 -19.68 3.31
CA THR A 336 -2.79 -19.81 2.10
C THR A 336 -2.28 -21.25 1.85
N ARG A 337 -2.18 -22.07 2.91
CA ARG A 337 -1.78 -23.48 2.82
C ARG A 337 -2.83 -24.35 2.14
N ALA A 338 -4.11 -24.01 2.32
CA ALA A 338 -5.24 -24.72 1.75
C ALA A 338 -5.72 -24.08 0.43
N LEU A 339 -5.48 -22.79 0.26
CA LEU A 339 -5.94 -21.98 -0.87
C LEU A 339 -4.73 -21.52 -1.69
N GLY A 340 -4.29 -22.34 -2.63
CA GLY A 340 -3.16 -22.05 -3.52
C GLY A 340 -3.34 -20.80 -4.41
N ASN A 341 -4.56 -20.27 -4.48
CA ASN A 341 -4.94 -19.05 -5.16
C ASN A 341 -5.11 -17.83 -4.23
N LEU A 342 -4.80 -17.94 -2.93
CA LEU A 342 -4.78 -16.85 -1.96
C LEU A 342 -3.34 -16.44 -1.65
N ARG A 343 -3.07 -15.13 -1.64
CA ARG A 343 -1.84 -14.54 -1.12
C ARG A 343 -2.15 -13.45 -0.11
N VAL A 344 -1.46 -13.49 1.02
CA VAL A 344 -1.41 -12.35 1.95
C VAL A 344 -0.28 -11.44 1.53
N TRP A 345 -0.55 -10.14 1.41
CA TRP A 345 0.42 -9.19 0.86
C TRP A 345 0.59 -7.95 1.75
N GLY A 346 1.83 -7.46 1.82
CA GLY A 346 2.18 -6.21 2.49
C GLY A 346 1.72 -6.04 3.95
N HIS A 347 1.68 -4.79 4.38
CA HIS A 347 1.43 -4.37 5.77
C HIS A 347 0.57 -3.10 5.76
N TRP A 348 -0.75 -3.27 5.69
CA TRP A 348 -1.63 -2.15 5.41
C TRP A 348 -1.83 -1.18 6.59
N TRP A 349 -1.79 0.11 6.29
CA TRP A 349 -2.07 1.20 7.21
C TRP A 349 -1.14 1.19 8.44
N CYS A 350 -1.70 1.09 9.66
CA CYS A 350 -0.95 1.04 10.90
C CYS A 350 -0.21 -0.29 11.08
N ASN A 351 -0.45 -1.30 10.25
CA ASN A 351 0.39 -2.50 10.21
C ASN A 351 1.79 -2.20 9.66
N LEU A 352 1.98 -1.09 8.95
CA LEU A 352 3.30 -0.61 8.52
C LEU A 352 4.09 0.07 9.66
N ASN A 353 3.95 -0.43 10.89
CA ASN A 353 4.76 -0.05 12.04
C ASN A 353 5.76 -1.17 12.35
N PRO A 354 7.02 -0.87 12.76
CA PRO A 354 8.06 -1.88 12.92
C PRO A 354 7.70 -3.08 13.79
N SER A 355 6.94 -2.87 14.86
CA SER A 355 6.49 -3.93 15.77
C SER A 355 5.58 -4.94 15.07
N LEU A 356 4.59 -4.45 14.32
CA LEU A 356 3.62 -5.29 13.60
C LEU A 356 4.24 -5.93 12.36
N ILE A 357 5.07 -5.19 11.61
CA ILE A 357 5.84 -5.75 10.49
C ILE A 357 6.66 -6.97 10.97
N LYS A 358 7.39 -6.81 12.08
CA LYS A 358 8.23 -7.88 12.65
C LYS A 358 7.40 -9.12 13.00
N GLN A 359 6.28 -8.92 13.70
CA GLN A 359 5.38 -10.00 14.08
C GLN A 359 4.81 -10.72 12.85
N GLN A 360 4.29 -9.97 11.88
CA GLN A 360 3.66 -10.52 10.68
C GLN A 360 4.65 -11.24 9.76
N LEU A 361 5.86 -10.69 9.57
CA LEU A 361 6.90 -11.35 8.77
C LEU A 361 7.31 -12.68 9.38
N LYS A 362 7.58 -12.72 10.70
CA LYS A 362 7.89 -13.97 11.40
C LYS A 362 6.79 -15.00 11.22
N LEU A 363 5.54 -14.59 11.50
CA LEU A 363 4.37 -15.45 11.39
C LEU A 363 4.21 -16.05 9.99
N ARG A 364 4.32 -15.22 8.95
CA ARG A 364 4.12 -15.64 7.56
C ARG A 364 5.25 -16.55 7.07
N LEU A 365 6.49 -16.23 7.40
CA LEU A 365 7.66 -17.05 7.06
C LEU A 365 7.61 -18.42 7.74
N GLU A 366 7.31 -18.46 9.04
CA GLU A 366 7.24 -19.68 9.83
C GLU A 366 6.12 -20.61 9.35
N ASN A 367 4.95 -20.07 9.03
CA ASN A 367 3.81 -20.89 8.60
C ASN A 367 3.90 -21.34 7.14
N ASN A 368 4.39 -20.47 6.24
CA ASN A 368 4.16 -20.62 4.80
C ASN A 368 5.42 -20.44 3.94
N GLY A 369 6.59 -20.23 4.54
CA GLY A 369 7.78 -19.83 3.82
C GLY A 369 7.52 -18.57 2.99
N TYR A 370 7.65 -18.66 1.68
CA TYR A 370 7.59 -17.52 0.77
C TYR A 370 6.24 -17.35 0.06
N ALA A 371 5.15 -17.92 0.58
CA ALA A 371 3.81 -17.76 -0.01
C ALA A 371 3.12 -16.44 0.39
N HIS A 372 3.91 -15.41 0.64
CA HIS A 372 3.49 -14.03 0.88
C HIS A 372 4.46 -13.12 0.13
N TYR A 373 3.96 -11.99 -0.37
CA TYR A 373 4.75 -11.15 -1.26
C TYR A 373 4.67 -9.69 -0.87
N GLY A 374 5.81 -9.05 -1.11
CA GLY A 374 5.93 -7.62 -1.29
C GLY A 374 5.60 -6.79 -0.06
N ILE A 375 5.94 -5.53 -0.21
CA ILE A 375 5.51 -4.43 0.63
C ILE A 375 4.66 -3.53 -0.25
N ASN A 376 3.51 -3.13 0.25
CA ASN A 376 2.83 -1.94 -0.21
C ASN A 376 3.19 -0.80 0.74
N SER A 377 3.72 0.31 0.22
CA SER A 377 3.92 1.46 1.09
C SER A 377 2.59 2.12 1.42
N ASP A 378 1.58 1.99 0.56
CA ASP A 378 0.34 2.78 0.68
C ASP A 378 0.67 4.30 0.72
N ALA A 379 1.73 4.71 0.02
CA ALA A 379 2.17 6.10 -0.04
C ALA A 379 1.09 6.95 -0.71
N ARG A 380 0.63 8.00 -0.03
CA ARG A 380 -0.24 9.04 -0.61
C ARG A 380 0.56 10.23 -1.11
N ILE A 381 1.71 10.47 -0.48
CA ILE A 381 2.66 11.52 -0.84
C ILE A 381 3.94 10.83 -1.30
N ARG A 382 4.45 11.23 -2.46
CA ARG A 382 5.61 10.60 -3.11
C ARG A 382 6.84 10.48 -2.20
N ASP A 383 7.11 11.50 -1.40
CA ASP A 383 8.21 11.58 -0.44
C ASP A 383 8.17 10.47 0.62
N GLN A 384 6.99 9.87 0.87
CA GLN A 384 6.86 8.76 1.81
C GLN A 384 7.63 7.52 1.37
N LEU A 385 7.92 7.37 0.08
CA LEU A 385 8.78 6.30 -0.43
C LEU A 385 10.19 6.38 0.16
N LEU A 386 10.66 7.57 0.55
CA LEU A 386 11.98 7.77 1.14
C LEU A 386 12.13 7.19 2.56
N PHE A 387 11.03 6.90 3.26
CA PHE A 387 11.11 6.34 4.62
C PHE A 387 10.39 5.01 4.77
N LYS A 388 9.25 4.80 4.09
CA LYS A 388 8.46 3.56 4.24
C LYS A 388 9.28 2.31 3.87
N PHE A 389 10.05 2.36 2.79
CA PHE A 389 10.90 1.23 2.40
C PHE A 389 12.12 1.07 3.32
N PRO A 390 12.95 2.10 3.59
CA PRO A 390 14.07 1.93 4.51
C PRO A 390 13.67 1.43 5.90
N HIS A 391 12.53 1.89 6.43
CA HIS A 391 12.01 1.43 7.72
C HIS A 391 11.59 -0.04 7.67
N TYR A 392 10.90 -0.45 6.61
CA TYR A 392 10.58 -1.86 6.38
C TYR A 392 11.83 -2.73 6.23
N LEU A 393 12.81 -2.29 5.43
CA LEU A 393 14.04 -3.06 5.17
C LEU A 393 14.87 -3.26 6.43
N ARG A 394 14.88 -2.28 7.34
CA ARG A 394 15.47 -2.44 8.67
C ARG A 394 14.83 -3.60 9.43
N VAL A 395 13.50 -3.68 9.44
CA VAL A 395 12.79 -4.78 10.12
C VAL A 395 12.99 -6.11 9.40
N LEU A 396 12.95 -6.11 8.07
CA LEU A 396 13.20 -7.30 7.26
C LEU A 396 14.60 -7.86 7.51
N HIS A 397 15.62 -6.99 7.58
CA HIS A 397 16.98 -7.37 7.93
C HIS A 397 17.03 -8.14 9.26
N GLU A 398 16.42 -7.59 10.31
CA GLU A 398 16.36 -8.25 11.62
C GLU A 398 15.70 -9.64 11.55
N VAL A 399 14.56 -9.75 10.87
CA VAL A 399 13.82 -11.01 10.76
C VAL A 399 14.60 -12.05 9.94
N LEU A 400 15.18 -11.66 8.81
CA LEU A 400 15.94 -12.58 7.96
C LEU A 400 17.25 -13.02 8.62
N LEU A 401 17.94 -12.12 9.33
CA LEU A 401 19.15 -12.46 10.07
C LEU A 401 18.84 -13.51 11.15
N GLU A 402 17.78 -13.29 11.93
CA GLU A 402 17.32 -14.27 12.94
C GLU A 402 17.04 -15.63 12.29
N ARG A 403 16.31 -15.67 11.16
CA ARG A 403 16.02 -16.93 10.44
C ARG A 403 17.26 -17.62 9.89
N CYS A 404 18.20 -16.87 9.31
CA CYS A 404 19.45 -17.43 8.82
C CYS A 404 20.25 -18.07 9.96
N LEU A 405 20.32 -17.40 11.11
CA LEU A 405 21.01 -17.91 12.30
C LEU A 405 20.33 -19.16 12.86
N ASP A 406 19.00 -19.16 12.97
CA ASP A 406 18.24 -20.32 13.44
C ASP A 406 18.46 -21.55 12.56
N ILE A 407 18.38 -21.39 11.24
CA ILE A 407 18.64 -22.46 10.27
C ILE A 407 20.02 -23.06 10.53
N GLN A 408 21.06 -22.22 10.64
CA GLN A 408 22.41 -22.72 10.86
C GLN A 408 22.61 -23.35 12.25
N GLN A 409 22.02 -22.79 13.30
CA GLN A 409 22.24 -23.22 14.69
C GLN A 409 21.44 -24.48 15.04
N LEU A 410 20.18 -24.56 14.61
CA LEU A 410 19.28 -25.64 14.98
C LEU A 410 19.46 -26.89 14.11
N SER A 411 19.92 -26.73 12.86
CA SER A 411 20.02 -27.84 11.91
C SER A 411 21.44 -28.11 11.39
N GLY A 412 22.38 -27.19 11.63
CA GLY A 412 23.71 -27.25 10.99
C GLY A 412 23.71 -26.94 9.49
N TRP A 413 22.55 -26.56 8.92
CA TRP A 413 22.42 -26.27 7.50
C TRP A 413 23.29 -25.06 7.08
N PRO A 414 24.11 -25.16 6.03
CA PRO A 414 24.95 -24.07 5.58
C PRO A 414 24.11 -23.03 4.85
N VAL A 415 23.96 -21.85 5.44
CA VAL A 415 23.39 -20.67 4.76
C VAL A 415 24.47 -20.03 3.90
N THR A 416 24.18 -19.87 2.61
CA THR A 416 25.07 -19.34 1.56
C THR A 416 24.61 -17.97 1.05
N GLU A 417 25.50 -17.28 0.34
CA GLU A 417 25.20 -16.00 -0.28
C GLU A 417 24.07 -16.11 -1.31
N GLU A 418 24.14 -17.12 -2.17
CA GLU A 418 23.15 -17.39 -3.20
C GLU A 418 21.76 -17.61 -2.61
N GLN A 419 21.66 -18.33 -1.49
CA GLN A 419 20.39 -18.58 -0.80
C GLN A 419 19.81 -17.32 -0.16
N VAL A 420 20.66 -16.44 0.40
CA VAL A 420 20.22 -15.18 0.99
C VAL A 420 19.70 -14.24 -0.09
N THR A 421 20.42 -14.10 -1.20
CA THR A 421 19.99 -13.29 -2.34
C THR A 421 18.66 -13.81 -2.91
N ALA A 422 18.58 -15.11 -3.20
CA ALA A 422 17.34 -15.72 -3.71
C ALA A 422 16.16 -15.59 -2.73
N THR A 423 16.42 -15.61 -1.41
CA THR A 423 15.39 -15.38 -0.38
C THR A 423 14.82 -13.98 -0.48
N VAL A 424 15.70 -12.97 -0.55
CA VAL A 424 15.31 -11.56 -0.64
C VAL A 424 14.53 -11.31 -1.94
N GLU A 425 15.03 -11.81 -3.07
CA GLU A 425 14.35 -11.70 -4.37
C GLU A 425 12.96 -12.34 -4.34
N ARG A 426 12.84 -13.54 -3.77
CA ARG A 426 11.56 -14.27 -3.71
C ARG A 426 10.50 -13.57 -2.88
N LEU A 427 10.89 -12.91 -1.78
CA LEU A 427 9.97 -12.12 -0.96
C LEU A 427 9.42 -10.88 -1.69
N HIS A 428 10.14 -10.40 -2.71
CA HIS A 428 9.78 -9.22 -3.50
C HIS A 428 9.40 -9.56 -4.95
N ASP A 429 9.22 -10.85 -5.27
CA ASP A 429 8.80 -11.28 -6.61
C ASP A 429 7.32 -10.95 -6.86
N TYR A 430 7.08 -9.72 -7.29
CA TYR A 430 5.76 -9.25 -7.69
C TYR A 430 5.28 -9.88 -9.01
N ARG A 431 6.14 -10.49 -9.83
CA ARG A 431 5.74 -10.97 -11.17
C ARG A 431 4.84 -12.19 -11.05
N SER A 432 5.20 -13.14 -10.20
CA SER A 432 4.36 -14.31 -9.91
C SER A 432 3.01 -13.91 -9.31
N LEU A 433 2.98 -12.85 -8.49
CA LEU A 433 1.77 -12.25 -7.94
C LEU A 433 0.90 -11.59 -9.01
N LEU A 434 1.47 -10.74 -9.86
CA LEU A 434 0.71 -9.97 -10.85
C LEU A 434 0.47 -10.74 -12.16
N ARG A 435 0.81 -12.03 -12.18
CA ARG A 435 0.74 -12.91 -13.37
C ARG A 435 1.39 -12.28 -14.60
N ILE A 436 2.50 -11.58 -14.40
CA ILE A 436 3.27 -10.97 -15.48
C ILE A 436 4.15 -12.07 -16.09
N THR A 437 3.90 -12.40 -17.34
CA THR A 437 4.79 -13.23 -18.17
C THR A 437 5.68 -12.30 -18.99
N ASP A 438 6.99 -12.56 -18.97
CA ASP A 438 8.00 -11.79 -19.74
C ASP A 438 7.77 -11.84 -21.26
#